data_AF-A0A376C0D9-F1
#
_entry.id   AF-A0A376C0D9-F1
#
_cell.length_a   1.000
_cell.length_b   1.000
_cell.length_c   1.000
_cell.angle_alpha   90.00
_cell.angle_beta   90.00
_cell.angle_gamma   90.00
#
_symmetry.space_group_name_H-M   'P 1'
#
loop_
_entity.id
_entity.type
_entity.pdbx_description
1 polymer ?
#
loop_
_entity_poly.entity_id
_entity_poly.type
_entity_poly.pdbx_seq_one_letter_code
_entity_poly.pdbx_strand_id
1 'polypeptide(L)'
;MYKDKRILPCFKLKTIKAVQTIAEEKSEFRTWFDALEHMKKQIDNIDFDIAIIGCGAYGFPLASYVKDLGKQAIHLGGVTQLLFGIKGKRWEDWQHYKDLRADNGKNWITATEIPAGFHKVEGGCYW
;
A
#
# COMPACT_ATOMS: atom_id res chain seq x y z
N MET A 1 2.65 19.36 -14.55
CA MET A 1 3.12 19.09 -13.17
C MET A 1 2.80 20.29 -12.29
N TYR A 2 2.27 20.08 -11.09
CA TYR A 2 1.92 21.18 -10.19
C TYR A 2 3.18 21.93 -9.73
N LYS A 3 3.20 23.26 -9.88
CA LYS A 3 4.36 24.10 -9.57
C LYS A 3 4.49 24.42 -8.08
N ASP A 4 3.39 24.32 -7.33
CA ASP A 4 3.37 24.59 -5.90
C ASP A 4 3.80 23.34 -5.12
N LYS A 5 4.91 23.43 -4.39
CA LYS A 5 5.42 22.36 -3.54
C LYS A 5 4.55 22.11 -2.29
N ARG A 6 3.60 23.00 -1.98
CA ARG A 6 2.63 22.89 -0.87
C ARG A 6 1.37 22.11 -1.25
N ILE A 7 1.41 21.37 -2.36
CA ILE A 7 0.25 20.62 -2.85
C ILE A 7 -0.25 19.56 -1.85
N LEU A 8 0.66 19.02 -1.03
CA LEU A 8 0.29 18.15 0.07
C LEU A 8 -0.07 19.01 1.30
N PRO A 9 -1.22 18.75 1.95
CA PRO A 9 -1.54 19.40 3.21
C PRO A 9 -0.50 19.03 4.27
N CYS A 10 -0.44 19.77 5.37
CA CYS A 10 0.30 19.28 6.54
C CYS A 10 -0.39 18.02 7.07
N PHE A 11 0.34 16.91 7.18
CA PHE A 11 -0.19 15.66 7.72
C PHE A 11 0.82 14.96 8.63
N LYS A 12 0.32 14.09 9.51
CA LYS A 12 1.12 13.12 10.25
C LYS A 12 0.90 11.75 9.64
N LEU A 13 1.96 11.14 9.11
CA LEU A 13 1.88 9.77 8.59
C LEU A 13 1.86 8.77 9.76
N LYS A 14 0.88 7.88 9.75
CA LYS A 14 0.85 6.67 10.58
C LYS A 14 0.74 5.48 9.64
N THR A 15 1.42 4.39 9.96
CA THR A 15 1.48 3.20 9.10
C THR A 15 1.04 1.96 9.87
N ILE A 16 0.23 1.14 9.22
CA ILE A 16 -0.14 -0.21 9.66
C ILE A 16 0.48 -1.17 8.66
N LYS A 17 1.26 -2.14 9.14
CA LYS A 17 1.81 -3.19 8.25
C LYS A 17 0.67 -4.13 7.89
N ALA A 18 0.37 -4.24 6.60
CA ALA A 18 -0.60 -5.19 6.11
C ALA A 18 -0.10 -6.62 6.32
N VAL A 19 -0.99 -7.52 6.75
CA VAL A 19 -0.69 -8.96 6.79
C VAL A 19 -0.52 -9.46 5.36
N GLN A 20 0.54 -10.24 5.11
CA GLN A 20 0.78 -10.89 3.82
C GLN A 20 0.48 -12.38 3.92
N THR A 21 -0.58 -12.82 3.24
CA THR A 21 -1.01 -14.23 3.19
C THR A 21 -0.99 -14.82 1.78
N ILE A 22 -0.41 -14.10 0.82
CA ILE A 22 -0.22 -14.55 -0.57
C ILE A 22 1.28 -14.77 -0.83
N ALA A 23 1.61 -15.20 -2.05
CA ALA A 23 3.01 -15.32 -2.48
C ALA A 23 3.85 -16.26 -1.59
N GLU A 24 3.26 -17.39 -1.18
CA GLU A 24 3.90 -18.40 -0.32
C GLU A 24 4.28 -17.92 1.09
N GLU A 25 3.77 -16.76 1.51
CA GLU A 25 3.99 -16.30 2.87
C GLU A 25 3.20 -17.11 3.90
N LYS A 26 3.87 -17.39 5.01
CA LYS A 26 3.23 -18.01 6.16
C LYS A 26 2.56 -16.94 6.99
N SER A 27 1.26 -17.10 7.18
CA SER A 27 0.49 -16.28 8.11
C SER A 27 0.54 -16.90 9.51
N GLU A 28 0.68 -16.07 10.54
CA GLU A 28 0.42 -16.47 11.93
C GLU A 28 -1.08 -16.68 12.21
N PHE A 29 -1.94 -16.16 11.32
CA PHE A 29 -3.39 -16.27 11.43
C PHE A 29 -3.90 -17.57 10.80
N ARG A 30 -4.81 -18.25 11.52
CA ARG A 30 -5.44 -19.50 11.08
C ARG A 30 -6.29 -19.31 9.84
N THR A 31 -7.00 -18.20 9.74
CA THR A 31 -7.85 -17.88 8.59
C THR A 31 -7.58 -16.49 8.04
N TRP A 32 -7.98 -16.27 6.80
CA TRP A 32 -7.95 -14.94 6.18
C TRP A 32 -8.80 -13.93 6.97
N PHE A 33 -9.92 -14.36 7.56
CA PHE A 33 -10.78 -13.50 8.38
C PHE A 33 -10.11 -13.12 9.70
N ASP A 34 -9.35 -14.02 10.33
CA ASP A 34 -8.59 -13.68 11.55
C ASP A 34 -7.56 -12.59 11.28
N ALA A 35 -6.87 -12.65 10.13
CA ALA A 35 -5.95 -11.61 9.69
C ALA A 35 -6.67 -10.28 9.39
N LEU A 36 -7.84 -10.34 8.75
CA LEU A 36 -8.67 -9.16 8.50
C LEU A 36 -9.09 -8.49 9.82
N GLU A 37 -9.63 -9.26 10.76
CA GLU A 37 -10.05 -8.76 12.07
C GLU A 37 -8.88 -8.22 12.90
N HIS A 38 -7.69 -8.83 12.79
CA HIS A 38 -6.49 -8.30 13.39
C HIS A 38 -6.14 -6.90 12.85
N MET A 39 -6.17 -6.70 11.52
CA MET A 39 -5.91 -5.40 10.92
C MET A 39 -6.99 -4.37 11.27
N LYS A 40 -8.26 -4.76 11.35
CA LYS A 40 -9.34 -3.87 11.84
C LYS A 40 -9.06 -3.39 13.27
N LYS A 41 -8.66 -4.29 14.18
CA LYS A 41 -8.27 -3.92 15.55
C LYS A 41 -7.08 -2.97 15.57
N GLN A 42 -6.11 -3.13 14.67
CA GLN A 42 -5.01 -2.16 14.58
C GLN A 42 -5.50 -0.78 14.13
N ILE A 43 -6.45 -0.72 13.19
CA ILE A 43 -7.08 0.54 12.74
C ILE A 43 -7.80 1.23 13.91
N ASP A 44 -8.54 0.50 14.74
CA ASP A 44 -9.27 1.03 15.89
C ASP A 44 -8.37 1.73 16.93
N ASN A 45 -7.13 1.27 17.04
CA ASN A 45 -6.16 1.80 17.99
C ASN A 45 -5.41 3.03 17.46
N ILE A 46 -5.75 3.51 16.27
CA ILE A 46 -5.10 4.65 15.64
C ILE A 46 -6.14 5.73 15.38
N ASP A 47 -5.90 6.92 15.90
CA ASP A 47 -6.66 8.11 15.50
C ASP A 47 -6.15 8.65 14.15
N PHE A 48 -7.04 8.81 13.17
CA PHE A 48 -6.74 9.29 11.81
C PHE A 48 -7.96 9.94 11.16
N ASP A 49 -7.72 10.73 10.11
CA ASP A 49 -8.78 11.36 9.30
C ASP A 49 -9.05 10.59 7.99
N ILE A 50 -7.98 10.17 7.32
CA ILE A 50 -8.01 9.51 6.00
C ILE A 50 -7.10 8.29 6.02
N ALA A 51 -7.61 7.14 5.56
CA ALA A 51 -6.83 5.93 5.33
C ALA A 51 -6.49 5.76 3.84
N ILE A 52 -5.20 5.62 3.51
CA ILE A 52 -4.75 5.20 2.18
C ILE A 52 -4.48 3.69 2.24
N ILE A 53 -5.11 2.91 1.36
CA ILE A 53 -5.20 1.46 1.51
C ILE A 53 -4.62 0.74 0.29
N GLY A 54 -3.48 0.09 0.51
CA GLY A 54 -2.82 -0.82 -0.43
C GLY A 54 -2.40 -2.12 0.25
N CYS A 55 -3.27 -3.13 0.24
CA CYS A 55 -3.06 -4.38 0.97
C CYS A 55 -3.71 -5.59 0.28
N GLY A 56 -3.66 -5.63 -1.05
CA GLY A 56 -4.17 -6.75 -1.85
C GLY A 56 -5.65 -7.05 -1.57
N ALA A 57 -5.97 -8.34 -1.38
CA ALA A 57 -7.33 -8.83 -1.15
C ALA A 57 -8.02 -8.22 0.09
N TYR A 58 -7.26 -7.70 1.05
CA TYR A 58 -7.81 -7.03 2.22
C TYR A 58 -8.31 -5.60 1.95
N GLY A 59 -7.95 -5.02 0.80
CA GLY A 59 -8.15 -3.60 0.49
C GLY A 59 -9.61 -3.15 0.58
N PHE A 60 -10.51 -3.80 -0.16
CA PHE A 60 -11.93 -3.46 -0.14
C PHE A 60 -12.60 -3.68 1.22
N PRO A 61 -12.43 -4.83 1.89
CA PRO A 61 -12.96 -5.05 3.25
C PRO A 61 -12.50 -3.99 4.26
N LEU A 62 -11.21 -3.64 4.26
CA LEU A 62 -10.68 -2.62 5.16
C LEU A 62 -11.17 -1.21 4.80
N ALA A 63 -11.30 -0.90 3.49
CA ALA A 63 -11.89 0.37 3.06
C ALA A 63 -13.36 0.51 3.48
N SER A 64 -14.14 -0.57 3.39
CA SER A 64 -15.52 -0.60 3.90
C SER A 64 -15.53 -0.38 5.41
N TYR A 65 -14.68 -1.08 6.15
CA TYR A 65 -14.59 -0.93 7.60
C TYR A 65 -14.24 0.50 8.03
N VAL A 66 -13.25 1.13 7.38
CA VAL A 66 -12.89 2.54 7.65
C VAL A 66 -14.08 3.47 7.37
N LYS A 67 -14.88 3.19 6.32
CA LYS A 67 -16.09 3.95 6.03
C LYS A 67 -17.16 3.75 7.11
N ASP A 68 -17.31 2.55 7.66
CA ASP A 68 -18.25 2.25 8.75
C ASP A 68 -17.87 2.99 10.05
N LEU A 69 -16.58 3.28 10.26
CA LEU A 69 -16.09 4.17 11.33
C LEU A 69 -16.39 5.66 11.09
N GLY A 70 -17.04 6.01 9.97
CA GLY A 70 -17.31 7.40 9.57
C GLY A 70 -16.08 8.15 9.06
N LYS A 71 -15.01 7.45 8.69
CA LYS A 71 -13.74 8.01 8.20
C LYS A 71 -13.62 7.85 6.68
N GLN A 72 -12.69 8.58 6.07
CA GLN A 72 -12.44 8.48 4.63
C GLN A 72 -11.43 7.38 4.30
N ALA A 73 -11.73 6.59 3.27
CA ALA A 73 -10.84 5.54 2.77
C ALA A 73 -10.54 5.75 1.28
N ILE A 74 -9.26 5.69 0.92
CA ILE A 74 -8.79 5.75 -0.47
C ILE A 74 -8.11 4.41 -0.78
N HIS A 75 -8.81 3.52 -1.46
CA HIS A 75 -8.25 2.26 -1.91
C HIS A 75 -7.47 2.46 -3.22
N LEU A 76 -6.15 2.29 -3.17
CA LEU A 76 -5.26 2.46 -4.31
C LEU A 76 -4.63 1.14 -4.79
N GLY A 77 -4.77 0.05 -4.02
CA GLY A 77 -4.18 -1.23 -4.38
C GLY A 77 -2.66 -1.10 -4.60
N GLY A 78 -2.14 -1.72 -5.65
CA GLY A 78 -0.70 -1.77 -5.92
C GLY A 78 -0.03 -0.43 -6.23
N VAL A 79 -0.76 0.58 -6.73
CA VAL A 79 -0.14 1.90 -7.01
C VAL A 79 0.20 2.68 -5.73
N THR A 80 -0.29 2.23 -4.57
CA THR A 80 0.04 2.85 -3.26
C THR A 80 1.55 2.99 -3.06
N GLN A 81 2.34 2.02 -3.54
CA GLN A 81 3.80 2.02 -3.40
C GLN A 81 4.47 3.23 -4.10
N LEU A 82 3.85 3.74 -5.16
CA LEU A 82 4.37 4.88 -5.93
C LEU A 82 4.30 6.18 -5.13
N LEU A 83 3.33 6.31 -4.21
CA LEU A 83 3.22 7.49 -3.33
C LEU A 83 4.41 7.61 -2.38
N PHE A 84 5.10 6.50 -2.10
CA PHE A 84 6.23 6.41 -1.17
C PHE A 84 7.57 6.20 -1.88
N GLY A 85 7.61 6.36 -3.21
CA GLY A 85 8.85 6.21 -3.99
C GLY A 85 9.35 4.77 -4.08
N ILE A 86 8.47 3.78 -4.02
CA ILE A 86 8.83 2.36 -4.16
C ILE A 86 8.62 1.93 -5.61
N LYS A 87 9.68 1.43 -6.24
CA LYS A 87 9.67 0.87 -7.59
C LYS A 87 9.01 -0.50 -7.60
N GLY A 88 8.47 -0.88 -8.75
CA GLY A 88 7.96 -2.23 -8.98
C GLY A 88 7.88 -2.51 -10.47
N LYS A 89 8.17 -3.74 -10.86
CA LYS A 89 8.33 -4.16 -12.25
C LYS A 89 7.19 -3.74 -13.17
N ARG A 90 5.93 -3.76 -12.71
CA ARG A 90 4.75 -3.35 -13.49
C ARG A 90 4.86 -1.95 -14.07
N TRP A 91 5.51 -1.06 -13.33
CA TRP A 91 5.53 0.37 -13.63
C TRP A 91 6.75 0.78 -14.45
N GLU A 92 7.74 -0.11 -14.59
CA GLU A 92 8.99 0.17 -15.29
C GLU A 92 8.83 0.26 -16.81
N ASP A 93 7.73 -0.21 -17.39
CA ASP A 93 7.46 -0.03 -18.82
C ASP A 93 6.55 1.17 -19.09
N TRP A 94 5.97 1.79 -18.06
CA TRP A 94 5.03 2.89 -18.23
C TRP A 94 5.73 4.25 -18.10
N GLN A 95 6.00 4.89 -19.25
CA GLN A 95 6.73 6.16 -19.32
C GLN A 95 6.16 7.24 -18.39
N HIS A 96 4.82 7.34 -18.32
CA HIS A 96 4.17 8.33 -17.45
C HIS A 96 4.58 8.18 -15.97
N TYR A 97 4.80 6.95 -15.51
CA TYR A 97 5.28 6.70 -14.14
C TYR A 97 6.77 6.94 -13.96
N LYS A 98 7.58 6.81 -15.01
CA LYS A 98 8.98 7.26 -14.96
C LYS A 98 9.06 8.77 -14.82
N ASP A 99 8.19 9.50 -15.52
CA ASP A 99 8.17 10.96 -15.51
C ASP A 99 7.72 11.53 -14.15
N LEU A 100 6.99 10.75 -13.33
CA LEU A 100 6.66 11.13 -11.94
C LEU A 100 7.89 11.12 -11.01
N ARG A 101 8.97 10.44 -11.39
CA ARG A 101 10.15 10.28 -10.53
C ARG A 101 11.01 11.53 -10.61
N ALA A 102 10.82 12.43 -9.66
CA ALA A 102 11.71 13.59 -9.50
C ALA A 102 13.19 13.13 -9.43
N ASP A 103 14.08 13.96 -9.98
CA ASP A 103 15.53 13.71 -10.01
C ASP A 103 15.89 12.33 -10.58
N ASN A 104 15.20 11.90 -11.66
CA ASN A 104 15.37 10.59 -12.29
C ASN A 104 15.22 9.40 -11.32
N GLY A 105 14.43 9.56 -10.25
CA GLY A 105 14.19 8.52 -9.26
C GLY A 105 15.35 8.30 -8.29
N LYS A 106 16.20 9.30 -8.05
CA LYS A 106 17.30 9.24 -7.07
C LYS A 106 16.85 8.78 -5.67
N ASN A 107 15.67 9.23 -5.25
CA ASN A 107 15.11 8.89 -3.93
C ASN A 107 14.15 7.69 -3.96
N TRP A 108 14.07 6.98 -5.09
CA TRP A 108 13.19 5.83 -5.24
C TRP A 108 13.95 4.52 -5.03
N ILE A 109 13.36 3.62 -4.24
CA ILE A 109 13.97 2.33 -3.87
C ILE A 109 13.19 1.15 -4.45
N THR A 110 13.86 0.01 -4.62
CA THR A 110 13.19 -1.28 -4.84
C THR A 110 12.89 -1.90 -3.49
N ALA A 111 11.74 -2.56 -3.35
CA ALA A 111 11.34 -3.20 -2.10
C ALA A 111 12.40 -4.23 -1.64
N THR A 112 12.81 -4.16 -0.38
CA THR A 112 13.74 -5.13 0.23
C THR A 112 13.00 -6.27 0.92
N GLU A 113 11.75 -6.05 1.33
CA GLU A 113 10.86 -7.09 1.84
C GLU A 113 10.13 -7.74 0.65
N ILE A 114 10.62 -8.92 0.24
CA ILE A 114 10.13 -9.64 -0.93
C ILE A 114 9.59 -11.00 -0.47
N PRO A 115 8.30 -11.31 -0.70
CA PRO A 115 7.74 -12.61 -0.41
C PRO A 115 8.45 -13.75 -1.13
N ALA A 116 8.53 -14.92 -0.50
CA ALA A 116 9.22 -16.09 -1.08
C ALA A 116 8.71 -16.46 -2.48
N GLY A 117 7.38 -16.42 -2.67
CA GLY A 117 6.69 -16.74 -3.91
C GLY A 117 6.28 -15.53 -4.74
N PHE A 118 6.94 -14.37 -4.62
CA PHE A 118 6.50 -13.13 -5.26
C PHE A 118 6.32 -13.23 -6.79
N HIS A 119 7.11 -14.08 -7.47
CA HIS A 119 6.97 -14.34 -8.90
C HIS A 119 5.60 -14.91 -9.30
N LYS A 120 4.90 -15.60 -8.38
CA LYS A 120 3.54 -16.11 -8.60
C LYS A 120 2.50 -14.99 -8.63
N VAL A 121 2.83 -13.82 -8.08
CA VAL A 121 1.99 -12.62 -8.13
C VAL A 121 2.34 -11.84 -9.39
N GLU A 122 1.72 -12.27 -10.49
CA GLU A 122 1.81 -11.61 -11.79
C GLU A 122 3.26 -11.39 -12.26
N GLY A 123 4.13 -12.39 -12.07
CA GLY A 123 5.53 -12.32 -12.49
C GLY A 123 6.40 -11.41 -11.63
N GLY A 124 5.97 -11.12 -10.39
CA GLY A 124 6.65 -10.23 -9.45
C GLY A 124 6.35 -8.76 -9.69
N CYS A 125 5.16 -8.43 -10.18
CA CYS A 125 4.83 -7.12 -10.73
C CYS A 125 4.99 -5.92 -9.74
N TYR A 126 4.87 -6.16 -8.44
CA TYR A 126 4.98 -5.10 -7.41
C TYR A 126 6.40 -4.93 -6.87
N TRP A 127 7.28 -5.89 -7.16
CA TRP A 127 8.66 -5.93 -6.68
C TRP A 127 9.64 -5.63 -7.80
#